data_AF-A0ABD4X392-F1
#
_entry.id   AF-A0ABD4X392-F1
#
_cell.length_a   1.000
_cell.length_b   1.000
_cell.length_c   1.000
_cell.angle_alpha   90.00
_cell.angle_beta   90.00
_cell.angle_gamma   90.00
#
_symmetry.space_group_name_H-M   'P 1'
#
loop_
_entity.id
_entity.type
_entity.pdbx_description
1 polymer ?
#
loop_
_entity_poly.entity_id
_entity_poly.type
_entity_poly.pdbx_seq_one_letter_code
_entity_poly.pdbx_strand_id
1 'polypeptide(L)'
;MKNLKLEAETIQVSIYCEIILQILYKHKELSINKILVFAYLIKKDRFISRKIYNGNNTQDIIYKCISMLSGDYIEYCNSIEFILKAIHLLNENNLLSIENDVLHGSTAVTFDKYIYEESMFFEKAIEASKRMNDMQFMKEVTHIV
;
A
#
# COMPACT_ATOMS: atom_id res chain seq x y z
N MET A 1 4.64 -28.30 -9.41
CA MET A 1 5.14 -26.94 -9.71
C MET A 1 4.05 -25.94 -10.04
N LYS A 2 3.05 -26.23 -10.90
CA LYS A 2 1.92 -25.30 -11.15
C LYS A 2 1.15 -24.92 -9.88
N ASN A 3 0.83 -25.90 -9.03
CA ASN A 3 0.09 -25.65 -7.79
C ASN A 3 0.85 -24.74 -6.81
N LEU A 4 2.16 -24.97 -6.61
CA LEU A 4 2.99 -24.13 -5.74
C LEU A 4 3.05 -22.65 -6.19
N LYS A 5 3.04 -22.39 -7.51
CA LYS A 5 3.02 -21.02 -8.03
C LYS A 5 1.67 -20.34 -7.76
N LEU A 6 0.57 -21.06 -7.99
CA LEU A 6 -0.77 -20.58 -7.70
C LEU A 6 -0.97 -20.34 -6.20
N GLU A 7 -0.47 -21.23 -5.34
CA GLU A 7 -0.49 -21.05 -3.89
C GLU A 7 0.30 -19.81 -3.47
N ALA A 8 1.53 -19.65 -3.99
CA ALA A 8 2.34 -18.47 -3.69
C ALA A 8 1.64 -17.19 -4.13
N GLU A 9 1.09 -17.14 -5.35
CA GLU A 9 0.32 -16.02 -5.87
C GLU A 9 -0.91 -15.73 -4.98
N THR A 10 -1.64 -16.77 -4.59
CA THR A 10 -2.83 -16.64 -3.72
C THR A 10 -2.46 -16.01 -2.38
N ILE A 11 -1.33 -16.41 -1.80
CA ILE A 11 -0.81 -15.81 -0.57
C ILE A 11 -0.41 -14.34 -0.78
N GLN A 12 0.26 -14.01 -1.90
CA GLN A 12 0.63 -12.62 -2.18
C GLN A 12 -0.61 -11.73 -2.34
N VAL A 13 -1.61 -12.19 -3.11
CA VAL A 13 -2.85 -11.45 -3.34
C VAL A 13 -3.64 -11.29 -2.04
N SER A 14 -3.77 -12.33 -1.22
CA SER A 14 -4.51 -12.22 0.05
C SER A 14 -3.88 -11.23 1.02
N ILE A 15 -2.55 -11.19 1.09
CA ILE A 15 -1.82 -10.19 1.87
C ILE A 15 -2.15 -8.77 1.39
N TYR A 16 -2.13 -8.53 0.09
CA TYR A 16 -2.43 -7.20 -0.44
C TYR A 16 -3.90 -6.82 -0.29
N CYS A 17 -4.84 -7.77 -0.38
CA CYS A 17 -6.25 -7.52 -0.08
C CYS A 17 -6.41 -6.97 1.34
N GLU A 18 -5.77 -7.61 2.31
CA GLU A 18 -5.81 -7.18 3.70
C GLU A 18 -5.22 -5.79 3.89
N ILE A 19 -4.02 -5.53 3.34
CA ILE A 19 -3.36 -4.22 3.43
C ILE A 19 -4.21 -3.11 2.80
N ILE A 20 -4.78 -3.33 1.61
CA ILE A 20 -5.61 -2.33 0.93
C ILE A 20 -6.84 -2.00 1.75
N LEU A 21 -7.55 -3.02 2.26
CA LEU A 21 -8.73 -2.80 3.11
C LEU A 21 -8.37 -2.05 4.39
N GLN A 22 -7.21 -2.35 4.98
CA GLN A 22 -6.72 -1.68 6.18
C GLN A 22 -6.41 -0.19 5.92
N ILE A 23 -5.75 0.13 4.80
CA ILE A 23 -5.52 1.51 4.35
C ILE A 23 -6.86 2.24 4.15
N LEU A 24 -7.79 1.65 3.39
CA LEU A 24 -9.05 2.30 3.06
C LEU A 24 -9.98 2.42 4.26
N TYR A 25 -9.94 1.48 5.20
CA TYR A 25 -10.71 1.56 6.45
C TYR A 25 -10.34 2.82 7.25
N LYS A 26 -9.03 3.09 7.35
CA LYS A 26 -8.48 4.19 8.15
C LYS A 26 -8.50 5.53 7.41
N HIS A 27 -8.11 5.53 6.14
CA HIS A 27 -7.93 6.74 5.34
C HIS A 27 -9.14 7.09 4.45
N LYS A 28 -10.15 6.21 4.37
CA LYS A 28 -11.38 6.29 3.56
C LYS A 28 -11.18 6.19 2.06
N GLU A 29 -10.23 6.94 1.54
CA GLU A 29 -9.91 6.97 0.12
C GLU A 29 -8.43 7.22 -0.12
N LEU A 30 -7.95 6.68 -1.24
CA LEU A 30 -6.59 6.92 -1.71
C LEU A 30 -6.49 6.59 -3.21
N SER A 31 -5.67 7.33 -3.95
CA SER A 31 -5.47 7.05 -5.37
C SER A 31 -4.75 5.72 -5.60
N ILE A 32 -5.01 5.09 -6.74
CA ILE A 32 -4.38 3.81 -7.13
C ILE A 32 -2.85 3.94 -7.07
N ASN A 33 -2.27 5.03 -7.60
CA ASN A 33 -0.82 5.27 -7.59
C ASN A 33 -0.22 5.21 -6.18
N LYS A 34 -0.88 5.87 -5.23
CA LYS A 34 -0.45 5.90 -3.83
C LYS A 34 -0.67 4.54 -3.16
N ILE A 35 -1.80 3.87 -3.43
CA ILE A 35 -2.06 2.51 -2.95
C ILE A 35 -0.97 1.54 -3.39
N LEU A 36 -0.53 1.58 -4.65
CA LEU A 36 0.56 0.73 -5.14
C LEU A 36 1.82 0.87 -4.28
N VAL A 37 2.23 2.11 -3.99
CA VAL A 37 3.44 2.39 -3.21
C VAL A 37 3.26 2.00 -1.74
N PHE A 38 2.19 2.46 -1.08
CA PHE A 38 2.00 2.21 0.33
C PHE A 38 1.73 0.74 0.64
N ALA A 39 0.95 0.03 -0.20
CA ALA A 39 0.69 -1.38 0.01
C ALA A 39 1.98 -2.22 -0.05
N TYR A 40 2.87 -1.90 -0.99
CA TYR A 40 4.18 -2.53 -1.08
C TYR A 40 5.04 -2.24 0.15
N LEU A 41 5.15 -0.97 0.57
CA LEU A 41 5.98 -0.58 1.70
C LEU A 41 5.48 -1.13 3.04
N ILE A 42 4.16 -1.18 3.26
CA ILE A 42 3.55 -1.75 4.48
C ILE A 42 3.85 -3.24 4.57
N LYS A 43 3.70 -3.98 3.47
CA LYS A 43 4.09 -5.40 3.42
C LYS A 43 5.56 -5.59 3.77
N LYS A 44 6.44 -4.75 3.23
CA LYS A 44 7.89 -4.81 3.46
C LYS A 44 8.27 -4.46 4.91
N ASP A 45 7.64 -3.46 5.54
CA ASP A 45 7.95 -3.01 6.92
C ASP A 45 7.87 -4.16 7.93
N ARG A 46 6.95 -5.11 7.72
CA ARG A 46 6.80 -6.28 8.60
C ARG A 46 8.06 -7.16 8.66
N PHE A 47 8.84 -7.23 7.58
CA PHE A 47 10.05 -8.05 7.50
C PHE A 47 11.32 -7.29 7.90
N ILE A 48 11.23 -5.97 8.10
CA ILE A 48 12.34 -5.14 8.55
C ILE A 48 12.39 -5.16 10.08
N SER A 49 13.35 -5.88 10.63
CA SER A 49 13.55 -6.03 12.08
C SER A 49 13.99 -4.75 12.80
N ARG A 50 14.57 -3.77 12.08
CA ARG A 50 14.97 -2.46 12.61
C ARG A 50 14.30 -1.33 11.82
N LYS A 51 13.29 -0.69 12.43
CA LYS A 51 12.61 0.46 11.81
C LYS A 51 13.58 1.63 11.67
N ILE A 52 13.84 2.04 10.43
CA ILE A 52 14.71 3.17 10.09
C ILE A 52 14.01 4.48 10.44
N TYR A 53 12.69 4.54 10.23
CA TYR A 53 11.86 5.71 10.51
C TYR A 53 10.81 5.41 11.59
N ASN A 54 10.46 6.44 12.35
CA ASN A 54 9.38 6.40 13.33
C ASN A 54 8.38 7.52 13.07
N GLY A 55 7.16 7.38 13.59
CA GLY A 55 6.10 8.37 13.44
C GLY A 55 6.32 9.66 14.25
N ASN A 56 7.40 9.77 15.03
CA ASN A 56 7.61 10.92 15.93
C ASN A 56 8.13 12.15 15.17
N ASN A 57 8.89 11.95 14.09
CA ASN A 57 9.37 13.04 13.24
C ASN A 57 8.57 13.10 11.93
N THR A 58 7.74 14.14 11.80
CA THR A 58 6.89 14.37 10.63
C THR A 58 7.52 15.21 9.53
N GLN A 59 8.70 15.79 9.79
CA GLN A 59 9.42 16.55 8.77
C GLN A 59 9.81 15.61 7.63
N ASP A 60 9.51 16.02 6.39
CA ASP A 60 9.83 15.28 5.16
C ASP A 60 9.34 13.81 5.17
N ILE A 61 8.23 13.53 5.86
CA ILE A 61 7.75 12.17 6.08
C ILE A 61 7.43 11.42 4.78
N ILE A 62 6.93 12.14 3.76
CA ILE A 62 6.67 11.57 2.43
C ILE A 62 8.01 11.12 1.81
N TYR A 63 9.01 11.99 1.74
CA TYR A 63 10.32 11.68 1.16
C TYR A 63 11.03 10.56 1.92
N LYS A 64 10.93 10.53 3.25
CA LYS A 64 11.42 9.42 4.07
C LYS A 64 10.72 8.11 3.70
N CYS A 65 9.40 8.14 3.50
CA CYS A 65 8.64 6.96 3.09
C CYS A 65 9.07 6.47 1.70
N ILE A 66 9.14 7.38 0.71
CA ILE A 66 9.56 7.04 -0.65
C ILE A 66 11.02 6.53 -0.68
N SER A 67 11.91 7.06 0.18
CA SER A 67 13.28 6.55 0.30
C SER A 67 13.37 5.07 0.72
N MET A 68 12.31 4.49 1.28
CA MET A 68 12.27 3.05 1.59
C MET A 68 12.14 2.16 0.34
N LEU A 69 11.82 2.76 -0.81
CA LEU A 69 11.85 2.10 -2.12
C LEU A 69 13.26 2.08 -2.73
N SER A 70 14.19 2.91 -2.25
CA SER A 70 15.55 2.98 -2.79
C SER A 70 16.22 1.61 -2.76
N GLY A 71 16.73 1.19 -3.92
CA GLY A 71 17.41 -0.10 -4.08
C GLY A 71 16.49 -1.32 -4.14
N ASP A 72 15.17 -1.15 -4.19
CA ASP A 72 14.18 -2.25 -4.21
C ASP A 72 13.07 -2.02 -5.27
N TYR A 73 13.37 -1.22 -6.29
CA TYR A 73 12.40 -0.83 -7.30
C TYR A 73 11.92 -2.01 -8.16
N ILE A 74 12.81 -2.96 -8.47
CA ILE A 74 12.47 -4.12 -9.30
C ILE A 74 11.42 -4.97 -8.58
N GLU A 75 11.62 -5.26 -7.30
CA GLU A 75 10.67 -5.97 -6.45
C GLU A 75 9.36 -5.19 -6.25
N TYR A 76 9.43 -3.85 -6.16
CA TYR A 76 8.24 -3.01 -6.20
C TYR A 76 7.45 -3.23 -7.50
N CYS A 77 8.10 -3.13 -8.66
CA CYS A 77 7.47 -3.37 -9.96
C CYS A 77 6.88 -4.78 -10.07
N ASN A 78 7.61 -5.80 -9.60
CA ASN A 78 7.13 -7.18 -9.56
C ASN A 78 5.92 -7.33 -8.63
N SER A 79 5.81 -6.51 -7.59
CA SER A 79 4.70 -6.56 -6.64
C SER A 79 3.42 -5.93 -7.17
N ILE A 80 3.52 -5.01 -8.14
CA ILE A 80 2.36 -4.29 -8.71
C ILE A 80 1.32 -5.27 -9.26
N GLU A 81 1.74 -6.37 -9.89
CA GLU A 81 0.80 -7.34 -10.45
C GLU A 81 -0.13 -7.94 -9.37
N PHE A 82 0.40 -8.23 -8.19
CA PHE A 82 -0.37 -8.81 -7.09
C PHE A 82 -1.26 -7.77 -6.43
N ILE A 83 -0.79 -6.51 -6.33
CA ILE A 83 -1.58 -5.40 -5.79
C ILE A 83 -2.77 -5.11 -6.71
N LEU A 84 -2.57 -5.08 -8.02
CA LEU A 84 -3.66 -4.88 -8.99
C LEU A 84 -4.65 -6.05 -8.98
N LYS A 85 -4.18 -7.30 -8.88
CA LYS A 85 -5.06 -8.48 -8.70
C LYS A 85 -5.89 -8.38 -7.41
N ALA A 86 -5.29 -7.90 -6.32
CA ALA A 86 -6.01 -7.66 -5.07
C ALA A 86 -7.08 -6.57 -5.22
N ILE A 87 -6.75 -5.43 -5.83
CA ILE A 87 -7.73 -4.36 -6.12
C ILE A 87 -8.90 -4.91 -6.94
N HIS A 88 -8.59 -5.67 -8.00
CA HIS A 88 -9.60 -6.25 -8.86
C HIS A 88 -10.53 -7.22 -8.08
N LEU A 89 -9.95 -8.14 -7.31
CA LEU A 89 -10.72 -9.08 -6.50
C LEU A 89 -11.61 -8.37 -5.47
N LEU A 90 -11.09 -7.34 -4.80
CA LEU A 90 -11.87 -6.55 -3.85
C LEU A 90 -13.02 -5.78 -4.51
N ASN A 91 -12.80 -5.26 -5.73
CA ASN A 91 -13.83 -4.57 -6.51
C ASN A 91 -14.94 -5.54 -6.95
N GLU A 92 -14.59 -6.73 -7.44
CA GLU A 92 -15.57 -7.76 -7.82
C GLU A 92 -16.44 -8.21 -6.65
N ASN A 93 -15.88 -8.22 -5.44
CA ASN A 93 -16.60 -8.56 -4.22
C ASN A 93 -17.33 -7.36 -3.56
N ASN A 94 -17.38 -6.19 -4.22
CA ASN A 94 -18.00 -4.96 -3.72
C ASN A 94 -17.45 -4.47 -2.36
N LEU A 95 -16.19 -4.80 -2.06
CA LEU A 95 -15.51 -4.37 -0.82
C LEU A 95 -14.85 -2.99 -0.98
N LEU A 96 -14.62 -2.56 -2.23
CA LEU A 96 -14.17 -1.23 -2.59
C LEU A 96 -14.89 -0.74 -3.85
N SER A 97 -14.85 0.57 -4.09
CA SER A 97 -15.25 1.17 -5.36
C SER A 97 -14.10 1.97 -5.96
N ILE A 98 -14.11 2.11 -7.29
CA ILE A 98 -13.12 2.87 -8.04
C ILE A 98 -13.84 4.01 -8.76
N GLU A 99 -13.47 5.24 -8.43
CA GLU A 99 -13.98 6.45 -9.08
C GLU A 99 -12.80 7.35 -9.46
N ASN A 100 -12.62 7.67 -10.75
CA ASN A 100 -11.57 8.57 -11.24
C ASN A 100 -10.16 8.27 -10.68
N ASP A 101 -9.73 7.01 -10.74
CA ASP A 101 -8.44 6.51 -10.21
C ASP A 101 -8.28 6.58 -8.68
N VAL A 102 -9.36 6.88 -7.95
CA VAL A 102 -9.43 6.86 -6.49
C VAL A 102 -10.16 5.61 -6.02
N LEU A 103 -9.54 4.92 -5.07
CA LEU A 103 -10.14 3.78 -4.37
C LEU A 103 -10.86 4.28 -3.14
N HIS A 104 -12.11 3.89 -2.97
CA HIS A 104 -12.92 4.19 -1.79
C HIS A 104 -13.24 2.91 -1.02
N GLY A 105 -13.06 2.94 0.30
CA GLY A 105 -13.41 1.82 1.17
C GLY A 105 -14.90 1.72 1.42
N SER A 106 -15.47 0.52 1.26
CA SER A 106 -16.85 0.26 1.71
C SER A 106 -16.90 0.28 3.24
N THR A 107 -17.87 0.99 3.81
CA THR A 107 -18.08 1.07 5.27
C THR A 107 -18.55 -0.23 5.91
N ALA A 108 -18.87 -1.25 5.10
CA ALA A 108 -19.46 -2.51 5.56
C ALA A 108 -18.44 -3.48 6.18
N VAL A 109 -17.14 -3.24 6.03
CA VAL A 109 -16.11 -4.20 6.45
C VAL A 109 -15.39 -3.71 7.71
N THR A 110 -15.76 -4.28 8.86
CA THR A 110 -15.04 -4.13 10.13
C THR A 110 -14.29 -5.41 10.42
N PHE A 111 -12.96 -5.36 10.39
CA PHE A 111 -12.13 -6.47 10.86
C PHE A 111 -11.79 -6.25 12.34
N ASP A 112 -11.95 -7.28 13.17
CA ASP A 112 -11.64 -7.22 14.60
C ASP A 112 -10.15 -7.04 14.88
N LYS A 113 -9.28 -7.49 13.95
CA LYS A 113 -7.83 -7.33 14.02
C LYS A 113 -7.19 -7.51 12.65
N TYR A 114 -6.40 -6.53 12.19
CA TYR A 114 -5.61 -6.67 10.98
C TYR A 114 -4.23 -7.26 11.35
N ILE A 115 -3.75 -8.22 10.55
CA ILE A 115 -2.43 -8.82 10.65
C ILE A 115 -1.37 -7.83 10.14
N TYR A 116 -1.70 -7.07 9.09
CA TYR A 116 -0.90 -5.95 8.60
C TYR A 116 -1.51 -4.67 9.13
N GLU A 117 -1.04 -4.18 10.27
CA GLU A 117 -1.41 -2.87 10.79
C GLU A 117 -0.36 -1.83 10.37
N GLU A 118 -0.85 -0.70 9.87
CA GLU A 118 -0.06 0.48 9.63
C GLU A 118 0.63 0.97 10.90
N SER A 119 1.94 1.18 10.81
CA SER A 119 2.65 1.93 11.84
C SER A 119 2.22 3.41 11.84
N MET A 120 2.41 4.09 12.97
CA MET A 120 2.22 5.55 13.09
C MET A 120 2.97 6.35 12.01
N PHE A 121 4.08 5.79 11.48
CA PHE A 121 4.83 6.39 10.38
C PHE A 121 4.03 6.34 9.06
N PHE A 122 3.49 5.18 8.68
CA PHE A 122 2.71 5.04 7.45
C PHE A 122 1.42 5.83 7.50
N GLU A 123 0.72 5.81 8.63
CA GLU A 123 -0.49 6.60 8.82
C GLU A 123 -0.26 8.08 8.49
N LYS A 124 0.80 8.67 9.08
CA LYS A 124 1.15 10.06 8.86
C LYS A 124 1.68 10.30 7.44
N ALA A 125 2.39 9.35 6.85
CA ALA A 125 2.88 9.44 5.48
C ALA A 125 1.73 9.42 4.46
N ILE A 126 0.73 8.56 4.66
CA ILE A 126 -0.47 8.48 3.81
C ILE A 126 -1.26 9.78 3.91
N GLU A 127 -1.53 10.27 5.12
CA GLU A 127 -2.22 11.55 5.30
C GLU A 127 -1.48 12.74 4.71
N ALA A 128 -0.15 12.78 4.84
CA ALA A 128 0.67 13.81 4.20
C ALA A 128 0.59 13.71 2.67
N SER A 129 0.61 12.48 2.12
CA SER A 129 0.57 12.23 0.68
C SER A 129 -0.73 12.70 0.02
N LYS A 130 -1.85 12.76 0.75
CA LYS A 130 -3.12 13.28 0.22
C LYS A 130 -3.03 14.74 -0.23
N ARG A 131 -2.10 15.52 0.33
CA ARG A 131 -1.85 16.91 -0.06
C ARG A 131 -1.01 17.05 -1.33
N MET A 132 -0.43 15.95 -1.81
CA MET A 132 0.42 15.88 -2.98
C MET A 132 -0.38 15.28 -4.14
N ASN A 133 -0.32 15.92 -5.31
CA ASN A 133 -0.94 15.33 -6.50
C ASN A 133 -0.18 14.07 -6.94
N ASP A 134 -0.88 13.17 -7.63
CA ASP A 134 -0.33 11.88 -8.03
C ASP A 134 0.88 11.99 -8.95
N MET A 135 0.86 12.92 -9.90
CA MET A 135 1.97 13.13 -10.82
C MET A 135 3.25 13.55 -10.08
N GLN A 136 3.13 14.46 -9.12
CA GLN A 136 4.23 14.91 -8.28
C GLN A 136 4.72 13.76 -7.39
N PHE A 137 3.80 13.01 -6.77
CA PHE A 137 4.15 11.86 -5.95
C PHE A 137 4.93 10.81 -6.75
N MET A 138 4.45 10.45 -7.93
CA MET A 138 5.10 9.46 -8.79
C MET A 138 6.43 9.96 -9.39
N LYS A 139 6.57 11.27 -9.61
CA LYS A 139 7.85 11.87 -9.98
C LYS A 139 8.92 11.62 -8.91
N GLU A 140 8.57 11.79 -7.64
CA GLU A 140 9.50 11.50 -6.54
C GLU A 140 9.78 9.99 -6.42
N VAL A 141 8.76 9.14 -6.59
CA VAL A 141 8.93 7.68 -6.59
C VAL A 141 9.92 7.23 -7.65
N THR A 142 9.81 7.77 -8.88
CA THR A 142 10.67 7.41 -10.00
C THR A 142 12.06 8.05 -9.95
N HIS A 143 12.21 9.22 -9.32
CA HIS A 143 13.50 9.89 -9.15
C HIS A 143 14.43 9.18 -8.16
N ILE A 144 13.87 8.38 -7.25
CA ILE A 144 14.62 7.65 -6.22
C ILE A 144 15.21 6.33 -6.74
N VAL A 145 14.80 5.90 -7.94
CA VAL A 145 15.21 4.68 -8.64
C VAL A 145 16.37 4.97 -9.57
#